data_AF-A0A7T0PC07-F1
#
_entry.id   AF-A0A7T0PC07-F1
#
_cell.length_a   1.000
_cell.length_b   1.000
_cell.length_c   1.000
_cell.angle_alpha   90.00
_cell.angle_beta   90.00
_cell.angle_gamma   90.00
#
_symmetry.space_group_name_H-M   'P 1'
#
loop_
_entity.id
_entity.type
_entity.pdbx_description
1 polymer ?
#
loop_
_entity_poly.entity_id
_entity_poly.type
_entity_poly.pdbx_seq_one_letter_code
_entity_poly.pdbx_strand_id
1 'polypeptide(L)'
;MFGVPIETYGGKLTENLIQATARDLLTNAMHQVDAAGHRIVMHMHDEIVVDEPVIGSPVKEIVALMTQPATWADGLALDADGYECDFYMKE
;
A
#
# COMPACT_ATOMS: atom_id res chain seq x y z
N MET A 1 10.12 4.10 33.33
CA MET A 1 8.79 3.70 32.81
C MET A 1 8.85 2.22 32.54
N PHE A 2 8.37 1.39 33.46
CA PHE A 2 8.28 -0.06 33.24
C PHE A 2 6.99 -0.31 32.45
N GLY A 3 7.12 -0.81 31.22
CA GLY A 3 5.97 -1.10 30.38
C GLY A 3 5.09 -2.19 31.00
N VAL A 4 3.78 -2.10 30.75
CA VAL A 4 2.84 -3.17 31.10
C VAL A 4 3.25 -4.44 30.32
N PRO A 5 3.37 -5.61 30.96
CA PRO A 5 3.64 -6.85 30.27
C PRO A 5 2.59 -7.08 29.19
N ILE A 6 3.04 -7.24 27.96
CA ILE A 6 2.16 -7.54 26.84
C ILE A 6 1.99 -9.06 26.79
N GLU A 7 0.79 -9.55 27.07
CA GLU A 7 0.50 -10.97 26.87
C GLU A 7 0.63 -11.34 25.38
N THR A 8 1.34 -12.44 25.14
CA THR A 8 1.60 -12.98 23.80
C THR A 8 0.83 -14.27 23.66
N TYR A 9 0.11 -14.41 22.54
CA TYR A 9 -0.63 -15.61 22.19
C TYR A 9 -0.61 -15.79 20.68
N GLY A 10 -0.92 -17.00 20.20
CA GLY A 10 -0.79 -17.36 18.80
C GLY A 10 -1.51 -16.40 17.84
N GLY A 11 -2.76 -16.03 18.15
CA GLY A 11 -3.53 -15.09 17.32
C GLY A 11 -2.85 -13.72 17.13
N LYS A 12 -2.26 -13.17 18.21
CA LYS A 12 -1.53 -11.90 18.15
C LYS A 12 -0.27 -11.98 17.30
N LEU A 13 0.46 -13.11 17.38
CA LEU A 13 1.65 -13.30 16.55
C LEU A 13 1.27 -13.39 15.06
N THR A 14 0.24 -14.17 14.75
CA THR A 14 -0.26 -14.31 13.38
C THR A 14 -0.74 -12.97 12.81
N GLU A 15 -1.54 -12.22 13.57
CA GLU A 15 -2.03 -10.89 13.18
C GLU A 15 -0.87 -9.92 12.90
N ASN A 16 0.09 -9.83 13.82
CA ASN A 16 1.22 -8.92 13.69
C ASN A 16 2.09 -9.26 12.47
N LEU A 17 2.34 -10.55 12.22
CA LEU A 17 3.14 -10.99 11.08
C LEU A 17 2.44 -10.65 9.75
N ILE A 18 1.15 -10.95 9.64
CA ILE A 18 0.38 -10.66 8.42
C ILE A 18 0.32 -9.16 8.14
N GLN A 19 0.03 -8.35 9.16
CA GLN A 19 -0.01 -6.88 9.00
C GLN A 19 1.35 -6.29 8.65
N ALA A 20 2.44 -6.80 9.24
CA ALA A 20 3.80 -6.38 8.90
C ALA A 20 4.13 -6.70 7.44
N THR A 21 3.85 -7.93 6.99
CA THR A 21 4.06 -8.31 5.58
C THR A 21 3.22 -7.47 4.62
N ALA A 22 1.96 -7.19 4.94
CA ALA A 22 1.11 -6.32 4.12
C ALA A 22 1.67 -4.88 4.05
N ARG A 23 2.19 -4.35 5.16
CA ARG A 23 2.83 -3.03 5.18
C ARG A 23 4.10 -2.99 4.34
N ASP A 24 4.92 -4.03 4.38
CA ASP A 24 6.15 -4.12 3.57
C ASP A 24 5.83 -4.13 2.07
N LEU A 25 4.80 -4.88 1.66
CA LEU A 25 4.31 -4.90 0.28
C LEU A 25 3.79 -3.54 -0.17
N LEU A 26 2.93 -2.89 0.63
CA LEU A 26 2.42 -1.55 0.29
C LEU A 26 3.55 -0.51 0.21
N THR A 27 4.50 -0.56 1.13
CA THR A 27 5.63 0.38 1.14
C THR A 27 6.51 0.21 -0.10
N ASN A 28 6.73 -1.03 -0.55
CA ASN A 28 7.42 -1.32 -1.80
C ASN A 28 6.66 -0.72 -3.01
N ALA A 29 5.34 -0.91 -3.08
CA ALA A 29 4.50 -0.28 -4.10
C ALA A 29 4.57 1.25 -4.08
N MET A 30 4.48 1.86 -2.89
CA MET A 30 4.60 3.31 -2.72
C MET A 30 5.94 3.85 -3.23
N HIS A 31 7.05 3.14 -3.00
CA HIS A 31 8.35 3.53 -3.55
C HIS A 31 8.41 3.46 -5.07
N GLN A 32 7.74 2.49 -5.69
CA GLN A 32 7.67 2.40 -7.15
C GLN A 32 6.84 3.53 -7.76
N VAL A 33 5.72 3.86 -7.13
CA VAL A 33 4.85 4.98 -7.51
C VAL A 33 5.59 6.32 -7.39
N ASP A 34 6.28 6.56 -6.26
CA ASP A 34 7.11 7.75 -6.05
C ASP A 34 8.26 7.84 -7.08
N ALA A 35 8.94 6.71 -7.36
CA ALA A 35 10.01 6.65 -8.35
C ALA A 35 9.53 6.90 -9.79
N ALA A 36 8.26 6.61 -10.11
CA ALA A 36 7.63 6.95 -11.38
C ALA A 36 7.26 8.44 -11.49
N GLY A 37 7.40 9.21 -10.40
CA GLY A 37 7.13 10.65 -10.36
C GLY A 37 5.72 11.02 -9.88
N HIS A 38 4.95 10.03 -9.42
CA HIS A 38 3.61 10.24 -8.91
C HIS A 38 3.63 10.74 -7.47
N ARG A 39 2.83 11.77 -7.18
CA ARG A 39 2.79 12.39 -5.85
C ARG A 39 1.77 11.71 -4.94
N ILE A 40 2.24 10.79 -4.10
CA ILE A 40 1.40 10.22 -3.04
C ILE A 40 1.16 11.28 -1.96
N VAL A 41 -0.11 11.59 -1.69
CA VAL A 41 -0.51 12.60 -0.68
C VAL A 41 -1.03 11.98 0.61
N MET A 42 -1.48 10.73 0.57
CA MET A 42 -1.88 9.96 1.74
C MET A 42 -1.95 8.46 1.43
N HIS A 43 -2.01 7.64 2.48
CA HIS A 43 -2.30 6.21 2.38
C HIS A 43 -3.19 5.77 3.56
N MET A 44 -4.06 4.79 3.35
CA MET A 44 -4.92 4.21 4.39
C MET A 44 -5.07 2.72 4.16
N HIS A 45 -4.88 1.90 5.20
CA HIS A 45 -4.83 0.44 5.04
C HIS A 45 -3.84 0.05 3.92
N ASP A 46 -4.36 -0.46 2.81
CA ASP A 46 -3.73 -0.88 1.55
C ASP A 46 -3.94 0.11 0.39
N GLU A 47 -4.63 1.22 0.62
CA GLU A 47 -4.92 2.27 -0.35
C GLU A 47 -3.87 3.38 -0.33
N ILE A 48 -3.57 3.93 -1.51
CA ILE A 48 -2.83 5.19 -1.67
C ILE A 48 -3.70 6.21 -2.41
N VAL A 49 -3.55 7.49 -2.06
CA VAL A 49 -4.13 8.60 -2.82
C VAL A 49 -2.99 9.36 -3.48
N VAL A 50 -3.12 9.56 -4.78
CA VAL A 50 -2.13 10.26 -5.61
C VAL A 50 -2.76 11.55 -6.14
N ASP A 51 -2.03 12.65 -6.03
CA ASP A 51 -2.41 13.97 -6.54
C ASP A 51 -1.72 14.20 -7.88
N GLU A 52 -2.50 14.21 -8.96
CA GLU A 52 -2.03 14.29 -10.35
C GLU A 52 -2.72 15.43 -11.11
N PRO A 53 -2.06 16.04 -12.12
CA PRO A 53 -2.72 16.97 -13.03
C PRO A 53 -3.89 16.32 -13.75
N VAL A 54 -4.93 17.09 -14.08
CA VAL A 54 -6.14 16.65 -14.81
C VAL A 54 -5.86 16.33 -16.30
N ILE A 55 -4.61 16.06 -16.67
CA ILE A 55 -4.17 15.78 -18.03
C ILE A 55 -3.68 14.34 -18.09
N GLY A 56 -4.51 13.47 -18.67
CA GLY A 56 -4.26 12.03 -18.70
C GLY A 56 -4.92 11.30 -17.52
N SER A 57 -4.78 9.99 -17.52
CA SER A 57 -5.30 9.10 -16.47
C SER A 57 -4.20 8.12 -16.07
N PRO A 58 -3.50 8.34 -14.95
CA PRO A 58 -2.40 7.48 -14.53
C PRO A 58 -2.87 6.23 -13.77
N VAL A 59 -4.18 6.05 -13.54
CA VAL A 59 -4.71 4.93 -12.74
C VAL A 59 -4.19 3.58 -13.20
N LYS A 60 -4.16 3.30 -14.51
CA LYS A 60 -3.67 2.01 -15.03
C LYS A 60 -2.18 1.80 -14.75
N GLU A 61 -1.40 2.87 -14.81
CA GLU A 61 0.03 2.84 -14.50
C GLU A 61 0.26 2.63 -13.01
N ILE A 62 -0.45 3.37 -12.16
CA ILE A 62 -0.40 3.24 -10.71
C ILE A 62 -0.80 1.82 -10.29
N VAL A 63 -1.88 1.26 -10.83
CA VAL A 63 -2.27 -0.15 -10.59
C VAL A 63 -1.16 -1.12 -11.01
N ALA A 64 -0.51 -0.89 -12.16
CA ALA A 64 0.60 -1.73 -12.61
C ALA A 64 1.84 -1.61 -11.70
N LEU A 65 2.08 -0.46 -11.08
CA LEU A 65 3.15 -0.26 -10.09
C LEU A 65 2.81 -0.89 -8.73
N MET A 66 1.54 -0.79 -8.31
CA MET A 66 1.09 -1.38 -7.05
C MET A 66 1.08 -2.92 -7.06
N THR A 67 0.97 -3.52 -8.24
CA THR A 67 0.93 -4.98 -8.43
C THR A 67 2.29 -5.62 -8.68
N GLN A 68 3.37 -4.83 -8.71
CA GLN A 68 4.73 -5.33 -8.88
C GLN A 68 5.30 -5.83 -7.54
N PRO A 69 5.56 -7.14 -7.41
CA PRO A 69 6.02 -7.73 -6.15
C PRO A 69 7.45 -7.28 -5.81
N ALA A 70 7.75 -7.22 -4.52
CA ALA A 70 9.12 -7.12 -4.06
C ALA A 70 9.90 -8.40 -4.42
N THR A 71 11.23 -8.30 -4.54
CA THR A 71 12.09 -9.45 -4.92
C THR A 71 11.95 -10.65 -3.99
N TRP A 72 11.67 -10.43 -2.69
CA TRP A 72 11.44 -11.49 -1.71
C TRP A 72 10.03 -12.10 -1.79
N ALA A 73 9.09 -11.41 -2.44
CA ALA A 73 7.69 -11.81 -2.64
C ALA A 73 7.43 -12.27 -4.09
N ASP A 74 8.48 -12.66 -4.81
CA ASP A 74 8.35 -13.10 -6.20
C ASP A 74 7.34 -14.25 -6.34
N GLY A 75 6.47 -14.16 -7.35
CA GLY A 75 5.35 -15.08 -7.55
C GLY A 75 4.14 -14.90 -6.64
N LEU A 76 4.16 -13.94 -5.69
CA LEU A 76 2.96 -13.56 -4.94
C LEU A 76 1.97 -12.87 -5.89
N ALA A 77 0.76 -13.41 -5.99
CA ALA A 77 -0.31 -12.80 -6.77
C ALA A 77 -0.80 -11.54 -6.05
N LEU A 78 -0.33 -10.38 -6.52
CA LEU A 78 -0.82 -9.06 -6.10
C LEU A 78 -1.81 -8.55 -7.15
N ASP A 79 -2.88 -7.93 -6.67
CA ASP A 79 -3.89 -7.27 -7.48
C ASP A 79 -4.23 -5.92 -6.86
N ALA A 80 -4.69 -4.97 -7.66
CA ALA A 80 -5.08 -3.64 -7.21
C ALA A 80 -6.19 -3.09 -8.11
N ASP A 81 -7.10 -2.34 -7.51
CA ASP A 81 -8.11 -1.56 -8.22
C ASP A 81 -7.86 -0.06 -7.97
N GLY A 82 -8.35 0.79 -8.87
CA GLY A 82 -8.13 2.23 -8.78
C GLY A 82 -9.14 3.00 -9.60
N TYR A 83 -9.43 4.22 -9.14
CA TYR A 83 -10.37 5.14 -9.79
C TYR A 83 -9.87 6.59 -9.66
N GLU A 84 -10.50 7.48 -10.43
CA GLU A 84 -10.23 8.92 -10.40
C GLU A 84 -11.42 9.65 -9.80
N CYS A 85 -11.14 10.66 -8.99
CA CYS A 85 -12.16 11.54 -8.44
C CYS A 85 -11.59 12.94 -8.18
N ASP A 86 -12.44 13.96 -8.27
CA ASP A 86 -12.04 15.36 -8.03
C ASP A 86 -11.75 15.65 -6.55
N PHE A 87 -12.28 14.82 -5.66
CA PHE A 87 -12.08 14.91 -4.22
C PHE A 87 -12.19 13.52 -3.61
N TYR A 88 -11.40 13.28 -2.56
CA TYR A 88 -11.41 12.02 -1.85
C TYR A 88 -12.83 11.67 -1.36
N MET A 89 -13.34 10.54 -1.82
CA MET A 89 -14.57 9.93 -1.37
C MET A 89 -14.22 8.56 -0.84
N LYS A 90 -14.43 8.34 0.46
CA LYS A 90 -14.34 7.00 1.04
C LYS A 90 -15.49 6.17 0.47
N GLU A 91 -15.18 5.06 -0.19
CA GLU A 91 -16.14 3.97 -0.41
C GLU A 91 -16.37 3.15 0.86
#